data_AF-G5ZWM8-F1
#
_entry.id   AF-G5ZWM8-F1
#
_cell.length_a   1.000
_cell.length_b   1.000
_cell.length_c   1.000
_cell.angle_alpha   90.00
_cell.angle_beta   90.00
_cell.angle_gamma   90.00
#
_symmetry.space_group_name_H-M   'P 1'
#
loop_
_entity.id
_entity.type
_entity.pdbx_description
1 polymer ?
#
loop_
_entity_poly.entity_id
_entity_poly.type
_entity_poly.pdbx_seq_one_letter_code
_entity_poly.pdbx_strand_id
1 'polypeptide(L)'
;MITIYFDGKCGLCSREITYYKRIAPEGLFYWADIAHDPSALKPLKISQADALRRLHGIDEHGALHVGVDAFVLIWRQLSYWRIFGVMVSLPGVRQIAGWVYDRFADYRFMRLDHCQIAADDALLDRQK
;
A
#
# COMPACT_ATOMS: atom_id res chain seq x y z
N MET A 1 6.34 -11.86 10.18
CA MET A 1 5.21 -10.90 10.26
C MET A 1 5.26 -9.98 9.05
N ILE A 2 4.13 -9.83 8.37
CA ILE A 2 3.99 -8.96 7.18
C ILE A 2 3.46 -7.59 7.63
N THR A 3 4.07 -6.50 7.18
CA THR A 3 3.58 -5.15 7.47
C THR A 3 2.96 -4.53 6.23
N ILE A 4 1.75 -3.98 6.33
CA ILE A 4 1.07 -3.26 5.24
C ILE A 4 0.89 -1.80 5.62
N TYR A 5 1.40 -0.90 4.80
CA TYR A 5 1.28 0.55 4.96
C TYR A 5 0.20 1.06 4.02
N PHE A 6 -0.86 1.63 4.57
CA PHE A 6 -2.04 2.02 3.81
C PHE A 6 -2.55 3.41 4.17
N ASP A 7 -3.26 4.02 3.22
CA ASP A 7 -3.94 5.30 3.39
C ASP A 7 -5.31 5.09 4.05
N GLY A 8 -5.41 5.33 5.37
CA GLY A 8 -6.67 5.23 6.10
C GLY A 8 -7.63 6.41 5.91
N LYS A 9 -7.19 7.53 5.33
CA LYS A 9 -8.04 8.68 5.01
C LYS A 9 -8.71 8.55 3.64
N CYS A 10 -8.18 7.70 2.74
CA CYS A 10 -8.87 7.35 1.51
C CYS A 10 -10.01 6.37 1.76
N GLY A 11 -11.25 6.78 1.49
CA GLY A 11 -12.45 5.96 1.72
C GLY A 11 -12.45 4.61 0.99
N LEU A 12 -11.90 4.53 -0.22
CA LEU A 12 -11.77 3.25 -0.96
C LEU A 12 -10.70 2.35 -0.33
N CYS A 13 -9.49 2.88 -0.13
CA CYS A 13 -8.37 2.11 0.39
C CYS A 13 -8.64 1.61 1.82
N SER A 14 -9.20 2.48 2.68
CA SER A 14 -9.56 2.11 4.06
C SER A 14 -10.61 1.01 4.11
N ARG A 15 -11.63 1.05 3.23
CA ARG A 15 -12.64 -0.01 3.12
C ARG A 15 -12.04 -1.34 2.67
N GLU A 16 -11.17 -1.30 1.67
CA GLU A 16 -10.47 -2.48 1.16
C GLU A 16 -9.60 -3.14 2.25
N ILE A 17 -8.79 -2.35 2.95
CA ILE A 17 -7.91 -2.85 4.02
C ILE A 17 -8.74 -3.36 5.21
N THR A 18 -9.85 -2.71 5.56
CA THR A 18 -10.77 -3.18 6.60
C THR A 18 -11.38 -4.54 6.24
N TYR A 19 -11.69 -4.77 4.96
CA TYR A 19 -12.13 -6.08 4.49
C TYR A 19 -11.01 -7.12 4.64
N TYR A 20 -9.78 -6.84 4.19
CA TYR A 20 -8.66 -7.76 4.34
C TYR A 20 -8.36 -8.08 5.81
N LYS A 21 -8.36 -7.08 6.69
CA LYS A 21 -8.22 -7.26 8.16
C LYS A 21 -9.20 -8.30 8.72
N ARG A 22 -10.44 -8.31 8.23
CA ARG A 22 -11.51 -9.21 8.73
C ARG A 22 -11.30 -10.67 8.32
N ILE A 23 -10.69 -10.90 7.16
CA ILE A 23 -10.51 -12.25 6.60
C ILE A 23 -9.07 -12.75 6.73
N ALA A 24 -8.18 -11.93 7.29
CA ALA A 24 -6.79 -12.27 7.50
C ALA A 24 -6.63 -13.28 8.67
N PRO A 25 -5.67 -14.22 8.57
CA PRO A 25 -5.25 -15.02 9.71
C PRO A 25 -4.75 -14.13 10.86
N GLU A 26 -5.07 -14.51 12.10
CA GLU A 26 -4.59 -13.81 13.29
C GLU A 26 -3.05 -13.84 13.38
N GLY A 27 -2.46 -12.72 13.81
CA GLY A 27 -1.02 -12.61 14.08
C GLY A 27 -0.10 -12.55 12.84
N LEU A 28 -0.63 -12.64 11.62
CA LEU A 28 0.18 -12.65 10.41
C LEU A 28 0.55 -11.24 9.90
N PHE A 29 -0.37 -10.29 10.08
CA PHE A 29 -0.26 -8.94 9.53
C PHE A 29 -0.20 -7.86 10.61
N TYR A 30 0.67 -6.89 10.39
CA TYR A 30 0.65 -5.58 11.02
C TYR A 30 0.16 -4.53 10.01
N TRP A 31 -0.93 -3.83 10.33
CA TRP A 31 -1.56 -2.87 9.42
C TRP A 31 -1.29 -1.44 9.89
N ALA A 32 -0.35 -0.76 9.25
CA ALA A 32 0.07 0.60 9.56
C ALA A 32 -0.73 1.64 8.75
N ASP A 33 -1.56 2.42 9.44
CA ASP A 33 -2.28 3.56 8.84
C ASP A 33 -1.37 4.79 8.78
N ILE A 34 -0.70 4.95 7.65
CA ILE A 34 0.28 6.00 7.44
C ILE A 34 -0.35 7.36 7.12
N ALA A 35 -1.66 7.44 6.95
CA ALA A 35 -2.36 8.72 6.77
C ALA A 35 -2.59 9.44 8.11
N HIS A 36 -2.62 8.68 9.20
CA HIS A 36 -2.75 9.18 10.58
C HIS A 36 -1.42 9.17 11.32
N ASP A 37 -0.61 8.12 11.17
CA ASP A 37 0.71 8.01 11.80
C ASP A 37 1.79 7.55 10.80
N PRO A 38 2.62 8.46 10.27
CA PRO A 38 3.72 8.10 9.37
C PRO A 38 4.96 7.57 10.11
N SER A 39 4.95 7.42 11.44
CA SER A 39 6.13 7.00 12.22
C SER A 39 6.71 5.66 11.76
N ALA A 40 5.86 4.74 11.31
CA ALA A 40 6.23 3.42 10.80
C ALA A 40 7.04 3.47 9.48
N LEU A 41 7.06 4.61 8.78
CA LEU A 41 7.84 4.81 7.55
C LEU A 41 9.29 5.24 7.82
N LYS A 42 9.59 5.76 9.03
CA LYS A 42 10.93 6.28 9.37
C LYS A 42 12.07 5.29 9.06
N PRO A 43 11.97 3.99 9.40
CA PRO A 43 13.02 3.02 9.09
C PRO A 43 13.24 2.79 7.60
N LEU A 44 12.21 3.03 6.77
CA LEU A 44 12.22 2.77 5.34
C LEU A 44 12.81 3.92 4.53
N LYS A 45 12.95 5.11 5.14
CA LYS A 45 13.37 6.34 4.47
C LYS A 45 12.47 6.68 3.26
N ILE A 46 11.19 6.34 3.34
CA ILE A 46 10.16 6.67 2.36
C ILE A 46 9.36 7.86 2.89
N SER A 47 9.10 8.85 2.03
CA SER A 47 8.27 9.99 2.43
C SER A 47 6.81 9.54 2.64
N GLN A 48 6.08 10.22 3.53
CA GLN A 48 4.65 9.94 3.71
C GLN A 48 3.89 10.12 2.38
N ALA A 49 4.23 11.13 1.58
CA ALA A 49 3.64 11.34 0.26
C ALA A 49 3.81 10.14 -0.68
N ASP A 50 5.04 9.62 -0.81
CA ASP A 50 5.31 8.45 -1.66
C ASP A 50 4.57 7.21 -1.17
N ALA A 51 4.56 7.01 0.16
CA ALA A 51 3.88 5.89 0.79
C ALA A 51 2.35 6.01 0.71
N LEU A 52 1.79 7.22 0.72
CA LEU A 52 0.35 7.46 0.50
C LEU A 52 -0.04 7.27 -0.95
N ARG A 53 0.88 7.45 -1.92
CA ARG A 53 0.58 7.34 -3.35
C ARG A 53 0.28 5.92 -3.79
N ARG A 54 1.04 4.93 -3.30
CA ARG A 54 0.90 3.51 -3.63
C ARG A 54 0.81 2.68 -2.36
N LEU A 55 0.13 1.53 -2.40
CA LEU A 55 0.13 0.59 -1.30
C LEU A 55 1.54 0.02 -1.13
N HIS A 56 2.06 0.00 0.10
CA HIS A 56 3.36 -0.60 0.40
C HIS A 56 3.17 -1.77 1.35
N GLY A 57 3.98 -2.79 1.19
CA GLY A 57 4.03 -3.94 2.09
C GLY A 57 5.47 -4.37 2.31
N ILE A 58 5.78 -4.88 3.50
CA ILE A 58 7.04 -5.54 3.80
C ILE A 58 6.73 -6.98 4.16
N ASP A 59 7.40 -7.90 3.47
CA ASP A 59 7.27 -9.31 3.79
C ASP A 59 8.08 -9.71 5.03
N GLU A 60 7.98 -10.98 5.41
CA GLU A 60 8.63 -11.50 6.62
C GLU A 60 10.17 -11.50 6.55
N HIS A 61 10.73 -11.35 5.35
CA HIS A 61 12.18 -11.28 5.10
C HIS A 61 12.68 -9.83 5.02
N GLY A 62 11.78 -8.85 5.18
CA GLY A 62 12.12 -7.43 5.11
C GLY A 62 12.12 -6.87 3.67
N ALA A 63 11.67 -7.62 2.67
CA ALA A 63 11.62 -7.12 1.29
C ALA A 63 10.41 -6.18 1.12
N LEU A 64 10.64 -5.04 0.47
CA LEU A 64 9.62 -4.04 0.17
C LEU A 64 8.87 -4.41 -1.12
N HIS A 65 7.55 -4.45 -1.04
CA HIS A 65 6.60 -4.68 -2.13
C HIS A 65 5.75 -3.42 -2.31
N VAL A 66 5.58 -2.96 -3.55
CA VAL A 66 4.89 -1.70 -3.86
C VAL A 66 3.80 -1.89 -4.91
N GLY A 67 2.68 -1.21 -4.73
CA GLY A 67 1.53 -1.27 -5.62
C GLY A 67 0.96 -2.67 -5.73
N VAL A 68 0.85 -3.19 -6.95
CA VAL A 68 0.29 -4.53 -7.22
C VAL A 68 1.04 -5.64 -6.47
N ASP A 69 2.35 -5.50 -6.27
CA ASP A 69 3.10 -6.52 -5.51
C ASP A 69 2.68 -6.56 -4.04
N ALA A 70 2.31 -5.42 -3.44
CA ALA A 70 1.78 -5.38 -2.08
C ALA A 70 0.40 -6.07 -2.00
N PHE A 71 -0.44 -5.94 -3.03
CA PHE A 71 -1.69 -6.70 -3.12
C PHE A 71 -1.45 -8.20 -3.26
N VAL A 72 -0.52 -8.60 -4.12
CA VAL A 72 -0.13 -10.01 -4.27
C VAL A 72 0.39 -10.59 -2.95
N LEU A 73 1.20 -9.81 -2.21
CA LEU A 73 1.69 -10.17 -0.88
C LEU A 73 0.53 -10.46 0.09
N ILE A 74 -0.49 -9.59 0.14
CA ILE A 74 -1.68 -9.79 0.96
C ILE A 74 -2.45 -11.03 0.49
N TRP A 75 -2.82 -11.07 -0.80
CA TRP A 75 -3.70 -12.10 -1.36
C TRP A 75 -3.14 -13.51 -1.24
N ARG A 76 -1.82 -13.69 -1.31
CA ARG A 76 -1.17 -14.99 -1.12
C ARG A 76 -1.40 -15.60 0.27
N GLN A 77 -1.68 -14.77 1.28
CA GLN A 77 -1.91 -15.20 2.65
C GLN A 77 -3.39 -15.34 3.02
N LEU A 78 -4.28 -14.91 2.13
CA LEU A 78 -5.73 -14.97 2.32
C LEU A 78 -6.27 -16.18 1.57
N SER A 79 -6.97 -17.08 2.27
CA SER A 79 -7.41 -18.40 1.75
C SER A 79 -8.09 -18.33 0.38
N TYR A 80 -9.13 -17.51 0.25
CA TYR A 80 -9.89 -17.34 -1.00
C TYR A 80 -9.15 -16.51 -2.07
N TRP A 81 -8.34 -15.52 -1.64
CA TRP A 81 -7.64 -14.61 -2.55
C TRP A 81 -6.34 -15.20 -3.10
N ARG A 82 -5.85 -16.30 -2.52
CA ARG A 82 -4.60 -16.94 -2.93
C ARG A 82 -4.56 -17.25 -4.42
N ILE A 83 -5.68 -17.68 -5.01
CA ILE A 83 -5.79 -17.95 -6.45
C ILE A 83 -5.58 -16.67 -7.27
N PHE A 84 -6.19 -15.54 -6.85
CA PHE A 84 -5.96 -14.25 -7.48
C PHE A 84 -4.52 -13.78 -7.34
N GLY A 85 -3.90 -13.98 -6.16
CA GLY A 85 -2.48 -13.69 -5.95
C GLY A 85 -1.57 -14.46 -6.91
N VAL A 86 -1.91 -15.71 -7.25
CA VAL A 86 -1.18 -16.49 -8.27
C VAL A 86 -1.45 -15.95 -9.68
N MET A 87 -2.72 -15.75 -10.06
CA MET A 87 -3.09 -15.28 -11.40
C MET A 87 -2.49 -13.91 -11.73
N VAL A 88 -2.53 -12.97 -10.78
CA VAL A 88 -1.98 -11.62 -10.96
C VAL A 88 -0.46 -11.62 -10.96
N SER A 89 0.20 -12.64 -10.38
CA SER A 89 1.66 -12.76 -10.44
C SER A 89 2.20 -13.25 -11.79
N LEU A 90 1.33 -13.66 -12.73
CA LEU A 90 1.75 -14.03 -14.08
C LEU A 90 2.28 -12.80 -14.83
N PRO A 91 3.40 -12.90 -15.58
CA PRO A 91 4.14 -11.75 -16.09
C PRO A 91 3.31 -10.81 -16.98
N GLY A 92 2.38 -11.32 -17.79
CA GLY A 92 1.48 -10.49 -18.60
C GLY A 92 0.38 -9.81 -17.78
N VAL A 93 -0.25 -10.55 -16.87
CA VAL A 93 -1.32 -10.01 -16.00
C VAL A 93 -0.75 -8.98 -15.03
N ARG A 94 0.43 -9.25 -14.45
CA ARG A 94 1.13 -8.35 -13.54
C ARG A 94 1.43 -7.00 -14.18
N GLN A 95 1.89 -6.99 -15.43
CA GLN A 95 2.18 -5.75 -16.15
C GLN A 95 0.92 -4.92 -16.39
N ILE A 96 -0.15 -5.55 -16.86
CA ILE A 96 -1.44 -4.88 -17.10
C ILE A 96 -2.02 -4.36 -15.78
N ALA A 97 -2.05 -5.20 -14.74
CA ALA A 97 -2.54 -4.82 -13.42
C ALA A 97 -1.71 -3.66 -12.84
N GLY A 98 -0.38 -3.73 -12.96
CA GLY A 98 0.54 -2.67 -12.51
C GLY A 98 0.22 -1.34 -13.18
N TRP A 99 0.10 -1.34 -14.52
CA TRP A 99 -0.23 -0.13 -15.27
C TRP A 99 -1.60 0.45 -14.89
N VAL A 100 -2.63 -0.39 -14.80
CA VAL A 100 -3.98 0.04 -14.39
C VAL A 100 -3.96 0.63 -12.98
N TYR A 101 -3.29 -0.07 -12.06
CA TYR A 101 -3.16 0.37 -10.68
C TYR A 101 -2.42 1.70 -10.57
N ASP A 102 -1.29 1.86 -11.26
CA ASP A 102 -0.50 3.09 -11.25
C ASP A 102 -1.32 4.29 -11.75
N ARG A 103 -2.09 4.10 -12.84
CA ARG A 103 -2.98 5.13 -13.38
C ARG A 103 -4.03 5.57 -12.36
N PHE A 104 -4.65 4.59 -11.71
CA PHE A 104 -5.64 4.83 -10.67
C PHE A 104 -5.02 5.50 -9.44
N ALA A 105 -3.87 5.00 -8.98
CA ALA A 105 -3.15 5.48 -7.82
C ALA A 105 -2.75 6.95 -7.98
N ASP A 106 -2.22 7.31 -9.15
CA ASP A 106 -1.85 8.68 -9.48
C ASP A 106 -3.08 9.60 -9.55
N TYR A 107 -4.13 9.18 -10.24
CA TYR A 107 -5.39 9.91 -10.32
C TYR A 107 -6.00 10.18 -8.93
N ARG A 108 -6.00 9.14 -8.07
CA ARG A 108 -6.49 9.22 -6.69
C ARG A 108 -5.62 10.17 -5.87
N PHE A 109 -4.30 10.05 -5.96
CA PHE A 109 -3.36 10.87 -5.21
C PHE A 109 -3.55 12.36 -5.49
N MET A 110 -3.72 12.73 -6.78
CA MET A 110 -3.92 14.12 -7.21
C MET A 110 -5.24 14.74 -6.74
N ARG A 111 -6.22 13.94 -6.30
CA ARG A 111 -7.58 14.39 -5.96
C ARG A 111 -7.90 14.37 -4.46
N LEU A 112 -6.97 13.93 -3.62
CA LEU A 112 -7.16 13.85 -2.18
C LEU A 112 -6.33 14.94 -1.50
N ASP A 113 -6.99 15.83 -0.76
CA ASP A 113 -6.36 16.98 -0.12
C ASP A 113 -5.22 16.56 0.83
N HIS A 114 -5.43 15.51 1.63
CA HIS A 114 -4.40 15.01 2.55
C HIS A 114 -3.17 14.43 1.84
N CYS A 115 -3.33 13.93 0.61
CA CYS A 115 -2.20 13.48 -0.20
C CYS A 115 -1.41 14.66 -0.75
N GLN A 116 -2.08 15.74 -1.17
CA GLN A 116 -1.42 16.94 -1.67
C GLN A 116 -0.70 17.69 -0.56
N ILE A 117 -1.33 17.84 0.62
CA ILE A 117 -0.68 18.42 1.81
C ILE A 117 0.60 17.64 2.16
N ALA A 118 0.53 16.32 2.21
CA ALA A 118 1.72 15.50 2.49
C ALA A 118 2.82 15.65 1.43
N ALA A 119 2.45 15.90 0.16
CA ALA A 119 3.41 16.14 -0.91
C ALA A 119 4.10 17.49 -0.76
N ASP A 120 3.35 18.54 -0.42
CA ASP A 120 3.88 19.88 -0.16
C ASP A 120 4.83 19.88 1.05
N ASP A 121 4.43 19.23 2.15
CA ASP A 121 5.28 19.06 3.35
C ASP A 121 6.61 18.36 3.00
N ALA A 122 6.54 17.30 2.18
CA ALA A 122 7.72 16.57 1.73
C ALA A 122 8.65 17.41 0.84
N LEU A 123 8.12 18.38 0.09
CA LEU A 123 8.92 19.33 -0.70
C LEU A 123 9.59 20.36 0.20
N LEU A 124 8.87 20.90 1.18
CA LEU A 124 9.40 21.86 2.15
C LEU A 124 10.56 21.28 2.96
N ASP A 125 10.45 20.02 3.38
CA ASP A 125 11.51 19.36 4.14
C ASP A 125 12.77 19.05 3.32
N ARG A 126 12.66 18.91 1.99
CA ARG A 126 13.83 18.74 1.10
C ARG A 126 14.58 20.04 0.84
N GLN A 127 13.97 21.19 1.11
CA GLN A 127 14.55 22.52 0.88
C GLN A 127 15.31 23.08 2.09
N LYS A 128 15.23 22.41 3.25
CA LYS A 128 15.98 22.72 4.47
C LYS A 128 17.30 21.96 4.49
#